data_AF-A0A8H5XIM8-F1
#
_entry.id   AF-A0A8H5XIM8-F1
#
_cell.length_a   1.000
_cell.length_b   1.000
_cell.length_c   1.000
_cell.angle_alpha   90.00
_cell.angle_beta   90.00
_cell.angle_gamma   90.00
#
_symmetry.space_group_name_H-M   'P 1'
#
loop_
_entity.id
_entity.type
_entity.pdbx_description
1 polymer ?
#
loop_
_entity_poly.entity_id
_entity_poly.type
_entity_poly.pdbx_seq_one_letter_code
_entity_poly.pdbx_strand_id
1 'polypeptide(L)'
;MMIFNYISYLVRYVWETFKSVCHTTKTVFLFMLPFYALTVLLGLIQGPIVAQWYAGSSKELARLLIDNLYDIKVLEFVGDAADYSFFDGFSPVYGISQIQSPLNWISHLGLSRPRDWSTKDVEDMASLDDLYLRRTSLNSTGEPWQQWIYLSAQMEPWRQPFGPVLRDPWDQALLKVLEYRDKHENLGRSNFHYVSCHKSFLCGSWRVTAPALLHFSINATEAKEFEEAGNWPYHEPVSVRVFELPLQESIIPGTFPSYFEQIRSLTASNSTFWTTRDTYYHLEQVQSQALLMLKQLEKKYPRSYGLLVKAERKWTGLWDMQDTMLISDSYLISFAVTAIPTYLFKYAQALFVGMKKPGNAETGEKSKDPLAQGLEKFLGALSDEDKEKCGKKSRGGNVLRKIKADLEKDKWNTAEQIIRDLNGALGLDKDGKVQGR
;
A
#
# COMPACT_ATOMS: atom_id res chain seq x y z
N MET A 1 12.66 -33.67 -57.33
CA MET A 1 14.04 -33.50 -56.80
C MET A 1 14.51 -32.04 -56.71
N MET A 2 14.07 -31.11 -57.57
CA MET A 2 14.47 -29.68 -57.51
C MET A 2 13.89 -28.88 -56.33
N ILE A 3 12.68 -29.20 -55.87
CA ILE A 3 11.99 -28.46 -54.78
C ILE A 3 12.74 -28.59 -53.43
N PHE A 4 13.29 -29.77 -53.14
CA PHE A 4 14.06 -30.02 -51.90
C PHE A 4 15.37 -29.24 -51.84
N ASN A 5 16.06 -29.07 -52.99
CA ASN A 5 17.28 -28.25 -53.07
C ASN A 5 16.98 -26.76 -52.92
N TYR A 6 15.84 -26.30 -53.42
CA TYR A 6 15.41 -24.91 -53.26
C TYR A 6 15.07 -24.57 -51.81
N ILE A 7 14.34 -25.46 -51.12
CA ILE A 7 14.00 -25.29 -49.70
C ILE A 7 15.26 -25.33 -48.83
N SER A 8 16.17 -26.27 -49.08
CA SER A 8 17.44 -26.37 -48.36
C SER A 8 18.32 -25.12 -48.55
N TYR A 9 18.38 -24.59 -49.77
CA TYR A 9 19.09 -23.35 -50.07
C TYR A 9 18.47 -22.14 -49.36
N LEU A 10 17.14 -22.04 -49.32
CA LEU A 10 16.42 -20.94 -48.68
C LEU A 10 16.59 -20.96 -47.15
N VAL A 11 16.49 -22.14 -46.52
CA VAL A 11 16.76 -22.30 -45.08
C VAL A 11 18.19 -21.92 -44.74
N ARG A 12 19.16 -22.33 -45.57
CA ARG A 12 20.58 -22.02 -45.36
C ARG A 12 20.86 -20.53 -45.56
N TYR A 13 20.23 -19.90 -46.55
CA TYR A 13 20.34 -18.46 -46.80
C TYR A 13 19.73 -17.63 -45.67
N VAL A 14 18.53 -17.99 -45.19
CA VAL A 14 17.86 -17.38 -44.04
C VAL A 14 18.71 -17.55 -42.76
N TRP A 15 19.32 -18.72 -42.57
CA TRP A 15 20.19 -18.97 -41.41
C TRP A 15 21.48 -18.13 -41.45
N GLU A 16 22.14 -18.03 -42.60
CA GLU A 16 23.34 -17.20 -42.75
C GLU A 16 23.03 -15.70 -42.64
N THR A 17 21.89 -15.24 -43.15
CA THR A 17 21.44 -13.84 -42.94
C THR A 17 21.11 -13.58 -41.48
N PHE A 18 20.41 -14.48 -40.79
CA PHE A 18 20.16 -14.37 -39.36
C PHE A 18 21.47 -14.30 -38.56
N LYS A 19 22.43 -15.17 -38.86
CA LYS A 19 23.75 -15.19 -38.22
C LYS A 19 24.54 -13.91 -38.49
N SER A 20 24.49 -13.39 -39.72
CA SER A 20 25.12 -12.13 -40.09
C SER A 20 24.49 -10.94 -39.36
N VAL A 21 23.16 -10.87 -39.31
CA VAL A 21 22.44 -9.85 -38.54
C VAL A 21 22.83 -9.93 -37.07
N CYS A 22 22.77 -11.09 -36.43
CA CYS A 22 23.21 -11.26 -35.04
C CYS A 22 24.67 -10.84 -34.81
N HIS A 23 25.57 -11.14 -35.76
CA HIS A 23 26.97 -10.73 -35.64
C HIS A 23 27.13 -9.21 -35.73
N THR A 24 26.44 -8.56 -36.67
CA THR A 24 26.45 -7.10 -36.82
C THR A 24 25.83 -6.42 -35.62
N THR A 25 24.68 -6.89 -35.13
CA THR A 25 24.04 -6.37 -33.91
C THR A 25 24.96 -6.52 -32.70
N LYS A 26 25.60 -7.68 -32.52
CA LYS A 26 26.60 -7.91 -31.46
C LYS A 26 27.76 -6.91 -31.55
N THR A 27 28.24 -6.66 -32.76
CA THR A 27 29.38 -5.76 -33.01
C THR A 27 29.01 -4.31 -32.71
N VAL A 28 27.85 -3.85 -33.16
CA VAL A 28 27.32 -2.50 -32.85
C VAL A 28 27.12 -2.35 -31.34
N PHE A 29 26.55 -3.35 -30.68
CA PHE A 29 26.37 -3.35 -29.22
C PHE A 29 27.73 -3.20 -28.50
N LEU A 30 28.73 -4.02 -28.87
CA LEU A 30 30.09 -3.93 -28.34
C LEU A 30 30.76 -2.57 -28.57
N PHE A 31 30.57 -1.96 -29.74
CA PHE A 31 31.10 -0.62 -30.03
C PHE A 31 30.39 0.48 -29.23
N MET A 32 29.11 0.29 -28.92
CA MET A 32 28.33 1.23 -28.13
C MET A 32 28.51 1.04 -26.61
N LEU A 33 29.18 -0.05 -26.19
CA LEU A 33 29.42 -0.40 -24.79
C LEU A 33 30.00 0.75 -23.94
N PRO A 34 30.97 1.57 -24.41
CA PRO A 34 31.47 2.70 -23.64
C PRO A 34 30.38 3.70 -23.25
N PHE A 35 29.30 3.81 -24.03
CA PHE A 35 28.23 4.77 -23.79
C PHE A 35 27.22 4.30 -22.73
N TYR A 36 26.99 2.99 -22.61
CA TYR A 36 25.99 2.42 -21.68
C TYR A 36 26.59 1.48 -20.61
N ALA A 37 27.90 1.27 -20.56
CA ALA A 37 28.55 0.36 -19.61
C ALA A 37 28.25 0.72 -18.13
N LEU A 38 28.28 2.01 -17.80
CA LEU A 38 27.93 2.48 -16.45
C LEU A 38 26.46 2.22 -16.12
N THR A 39 25.57 2.41 -17.09
CA THR A 39 24.14 2.13 -16.97
C THR A 39 23.88 0.64 -16.76
N VAL A 40 24.58 -0.24 -17.49
CA VAL A 40 24.51 -1.69 -17.29
C VAL A 40 25.02 -2.09 -15.91
N LEU A 41 26.18 -1.56 -15.48
CA LEU A 41 26.71 -1.83 -14.15
C LEU A 41 25.74 -1.37 -13.07
N LEU A 42 25.12 -0.21 -13.26
CA LEU A 42 24.11 0.33 -12.36
C LEU A 42 22.89 -0.57 -12.28
N GLY A 43 22.33 -1.01 -13.42
CA GLY A 43 21.19 -1.94 -13.45
C GLY A 43 21.52 -3.28 -12.78
N LEU A 44 22.70 -3.85 -13.04
CA LEU A 44 23.18 -5.08 -12.39
C LEU A 44 23.22 -4.96 -10.86
N ILE A 45 23.62 -3.80 -10.33
CA ILE A 45 23.69 -3.53 -8.88
C ILE A 45 22.31 -3.24 -8.28
N GLN A 46 21.49 -2.47 -8.99
CA GLN A 46 20.16 -2.08 -8.50
C GLN A 46 19.17 -3.25 -8.50
N GLY A 47 19.29 -4.19 -9.45
CA GLY A 47 18.43 -5.36 -9.54
C GLY A 47 18.32 -6.16 -8.22
N PRO A 48 19.43 -6.67 -7.65
CA PRO A 48 19.41 -7.40 -6.39
C PRO A 48 18.94 -6.54 -5.21
N ILE A 49 19.29 -5.25 -5.18
CA ILE A 49 18.88 -4.33 -4.11
C ILE A 49 17.35 -4.20 -4.10
N VAL A 50 16.75 -3.90 -5.24
CA VAL A 50 15.29 -3.72 -5.36
C VAL A 50 14.57 -5.05 -5.13
N ALA A 51 15.06 -6.16 -5.68
CA ALA A 51 14.47 -7.48 -5.47
C ALA A 51 14.47 -7.91 -3.99
N GLN A 52 15.58 -7.66 -3.27
CA GLN A 52 15.67 -7.94 -1.84
C GLN A 52 14.76 -7.04 -1.00
N TRP A 53 14.70 -5.74 -1.34
CA TRP A 53 13.80 -4.80 -0.69
C TRP A 53 12.34 -5.21 -0.89
N TYR A 54 11.94 -5.54 -2.12
CA TYR A 54 10.59 -5.96 -2.45
C TYR A 54 10.21 -7.26 -1.72
N ALA A 55 11.01 -8.32 -1.84
CA ALA A 55 10.75 -9.57 -1.13
C ALA A 55 10.81 -9.44 0.40
N GLY A 56 11.64 -8.52 0.93
CA GLY A 56 11.70 -8.22 2.36
C GLY A 56 10.46 -7.49 2.85
N SER A 57 9.92 -6.59 2.04
CA SER A 57 8.74 -5.81 2.39
C SER A 57 7.48 -6.66 2.57
N SER A 58 7.30 -7.74 1.80
CA SER A 58 6.17 -8.66 1.96
C SER A 58 6.09 -9.28 3.36
N LYS A 59 7.23 -9.66 3.94
CA LYS A 59 7.30 -10.19 5.30
C LYS A 59 6.96 -9.13 6.34
N GLU A 60 7.39 -7.90 6.10
CA GLU A 60 7.08 -6.79 6.98
C GLU A 60 5.60 -6.43 6.91
N LEU A 61 4.99 -6.45 5.73
CA LEU A 61 3.54 -6.25 5.56
C LEU A 61 2.73 -7.31 6.30
N ALA A 62 3.11 -8.59 6.21
CA ALA A 62 2.44 -9.64 6.98
C ALA A 62 2.52 -9.41 8.49
N ARG A 63 3.68 -8.94 9.00
CA ARG A 63 3.81 -8.56 10.42
C ARG A 63 2.94 -7.36 10.78
N LEU A 64 2.98 -6.30 9.97
CA LEU A 64 2.17 -5.11 10.18
C LEU A 64 0.67 -5.43 10.19
N LEU A 65 0.22 -6.34 9.34
CA LEU A 65 -1.17 -6.80 9.36
C LEU A 65 -1.52 -7.41 10.71
N ILE A 66 -0.72 -8.39 11.16
CA ILE A 66 -0.96 -9.07 12.43
C ILE A 66 -0.92 -8.08 13.60
N ASP A 67 0.09 -7.19 13.63
CA ASP A 67 0.22 -6.16 14.66
C ASP A 67 -1.00 -5.21 14.65
N ASN A 68 -1.46 -4.75 13.47
CA ASN A 68 -2.65 -3.92 13.36
C ASN A 68 -3.92 -4.64 13.85
N LEU A 69 -4.09 -5.93 13.53
CA LEU A 69 -5.23 -6.71 13.99
C LEU A 69 -5.22 -6.93 15.51
N TYR A 70 -4.04 -7.18 16.10
CA TYR A 70 -3.91 -7.25 17.55
C TYR A 70 -4.23 -5.91 18.20
N ASP A 71 -3.70 -4.81 17.67
CA ASP A 71 -4.00 -3.47 18.16
C ASP A 71 -5.51 -3.19 18.14
N ILE A 72 -6.22 -3.60 17.09
CA ILE A 72 -7.68 -3.49 17.00
C ILE A 72 -8.36 -4.34 18.08
N LYS A 73 -7.95 -5.59 18.30
CA LYS A 73 -8.53 -6.43 19.37
C LYS A 73 -8.29 -5.84 20.77
N VAL A 74 -7.12 -5.24 21.01
CA VAL A 74 -6.84 -4.50 22.25
C VAL A 74 -7.79 -3.31 22.38
N LEU A 75 -7.98 -2.54 21.31
CA LEU A 75 -8.83 -1.36 21.30
C LEU A 75 -10.32 -1.71 21.46
N GLU A 76 -10.82 -2.75 20.79
CA GLU A 76 -12.17 -3.32 20.97
C GLU A 76 -12.38 -3.72 22.44
N PHE A 77 -11.43 -4.47 23.01
CA PHE A 77 -11.49 -4.89 24.40
C PHE A 77 -11.62 -3.71 25.37
N VAL A 78 -10.79 -2.67 25.18
CA VAL A 78 -10.78 -1.47 26.02
C VAL A 78 -12.04 -0.62 25.80
N GLY A 79 -12.53 -0.50 24.57
CA GLY A 79 -13.77 0.20 24.24
C GLY A 79 -14.97 -0.42 24.95
N ASP A 80 -15.14 -1.73 24.82
CA ASP A 80 -16.17 -2.50 25.53
C ASP A 80 -16.05 -2.36 27.06
N ALA A 81 -14.83 -2.23 27.57
CA ALA A 81 -14.59 -2.06 29.01
C ALA A 81 -14.96 -0.66 29.53
N ALA A 82 -14.99 0.32 28.65
CA ALA A 82 -15.24 1.72 28.97
C ALA A 82 -16.70 2.15 28.71
N ASP A 83 -17.58 1.21 28.36
CA ASP A 83 -18.99 1.43 27.97
C ASP A 83 -19.15 2.33 26.71
N TYR A 84 -18.26 2.17 25.72
CA TYR A 84 -18.36 2.84 24.42
C TYR A 84 -18.21 1.87 23.25
N SER A 85 -19.01 2.09 22.19
CA SER A 85 -18.70 1.61 20.84
C SER A 85 -17.39 2.29 20.42
N PHE A 86 -16.32 1.51 20.27
CA PHE A 86 -15.01 2.02 19.86
C PHE A 86 -15.06 2.69 18.47
N PHE A 87 -15.96 2.23 17.60
CA PHE A 87 -16.21 2.82 16.28
C PHE A 87 -16.78 4.25 16.36
N ASP A 88 -17.37 4.66 17.50
CA ASP A 88 -17.92 6.00 17.72
C ASP A 88 -17.13 6.84 18.78
N GLY A 89 -16.18 6.23 19.50
CA GLY A 89 -15.75 6.68 20.83
C GLY A 89 -14.47 7.52 20.94
N PHE A 90 -13.60 7.52 19.92
CA PHE A 90 -12.56 8.55 19.82
C PHE A 90 -13.06 9.60 18.84
N SER A 91 -13.36 10.81 19.32
CA SER A 91 -13.65 11.96 18.45
C SER A 91 -12.61 11.96 17.33
N PRO A 92 -13.01 11.75 16.07
CA PRO A 92 -12.06 11.61 15.00
C PRO A 92 -11.19 12.86 14.97
N VAL A 93 -9.87 12.67 14.88
CA VAL A 93 -8.87 13.75 15.04
C VAL A 93 -9.19 14.91 14.11
N TYR A 94 -9.70 14.59 12.92
CA TYR A 94 -10.04 15.54 11.87
C TYR A 94 -11.56 15.79 11.75
N GLY A 95 -12.38 15.21 12.62
CA GLY A 95 -13.83 15.23 12.50
C GLY A 95 -14.37 14.46 11.28
N ILE A 96 -13.64 13.46 10.78
CA ILE A 96 -13.98 12.54 9.67
C ILE A 96 -13.65 11.09 10.07
N SER A 97 -14.33 10.09 9.50
CA SER A 97 -14.15 8.69 9.92
C SER A 97 -12.71 8.20 9.69
N GLN A 98 -12.16 7.48 10.67
CA GLN A 98 -10.90 6.79 10.51
C GLN A 98 -11.11 5.38 9.98
N ILE A 99 -10.32 4.98 8.99
CA ILE A 99 -10.15 3.58 8.61
C ILE A 99 -9.02 2.99 9.46
N GLN A 100 -9.41 2.19 10.46
CA GLN A 100 -8.47 1.55 11.38
C GLN A 100 -8.21 0.10 11.02
N SER A 101 -9.27 -0.63 10.64
CA SER A 101 -9.15 -2.05 10.31
C SER A 101 -8.75 -2.27 8.85
N PRO A 102 -7.67 -3.01 8.60
CA PRO A 102 -7.28 -3.38 7.25
C PRO A 102 -8.23 -4.41 6.62
N LEU A 103 -9.16 -5.01 7.38
CA LEU A 103 -10.08 -6.05 6.88
C LEU A 103 -11.36 -5.47 6.30
N ASN A 104 -11.77 -4.28 6.71
CA ASN A 104 -13.06 -3.70 6.35
C ASN A 104 -12.94 -2.31 5.69
N TRP A 105 -11.74 -1.89 5.30
CA TRP A 105 -11.51 -0.56 4.73
C TRP A 105 -12.39 -0.25 3.50
N ILE A 106 -12.68 -1.26 2.69
CA ILE A 106 -13.53 -1.17 1.49
C ILE A 106 -14.97 -0.79 1.88
N SER A 107 -15.51 -1.38 2.95
CA SER A 107 -16.89 -1.13 3.38
C SER A 107 -17.08 0.26 3.97
N HIS A 108 -16.04 0.86 4.56
CA HIS A 108 -16.06 2.27 4.97
C HIS A 108 -16.33 3.21 3.79
N LEU A 109 -15.88 2.85 2.59
CA LEU A 109 -16.14 3.62 1.37
C LEU A 109 -17.45 3.23 0.67
N GLY A 110 -18.20 2.25 1.20
CA GLY A 110 -19.37 1.69 0.52
C GLY A 110 -19.03 0.86 -0.72
N LEU A 111 -17.80 0.37 -0.81
CA LEU A 111 -17.31 -0.43 -1.94
C LEU A 111 -17.48 -1.94 -1.67
N SER A 112 -17.29 -2.72 -2.73
CA SER A 112 -17.33 -4.18 -2.69
C SER A 112 -16.35 -4.78 -3.69
N ARG A 113 -16.01 -6.06 -3.51
CA ARG A 113 -15.26 -6.87 -4.48
C ARG A 113 -16.20 -7.86 -5.17
N PRO A 114 -15.81 -8.41 -6.34
CA PRO A 114 -16.55 -9.50 -6.99
C PRO A 114 -16.77 -10.68 -6.03
N ARG A 115 -17.87 -11.41 -6.18
CA ARG A 115 -18.24 -12.51 -5.26
C ARG A 115 -17.23 -13.66 -5.25
N ASP A 116 -16.52 -13.86 -6.35
CA ASP A 116 -15.49 -14.87 -6.57
C ASP A 116 -14.07 -14.35 -6.27
N TRP A 117 -13.96 -13.12 -5.76
CA TRP A 117 -12.67 -12.57 -5.35
C TRP A 117 -12.12 -13.35 -4.16
N SER A 118 -10.91 -13.86 -4.32
CA SER A 118 -10.12 -14.46 -3.24
C SER A 118 -8.64 -14.28 -3.56
N THR A 119 -7.82 -14.20 -2.52
CA THR A 119 -6.36 -14.18 -2.67
C THR A 119 -5.70 -15.00 -1.58
N LYS A 120 -4.51 -15.53 -1.87
CA LYS A 120 -3.62 -16.15 -0.88
C LYS A 120 -2.52 -15.19 -0.44
N ASP A 121 -2.33 -14.10 -1.18
CA ASP A 121 -1.30 -13.12 -0.92
C ASP A 121 -1.87 -12.00 -0.05
N VAL A 122 -1.27 -11.86 1.13
CA VAL A 122 -1.74 -10.92 2.14
C VAL A 122 -1.79 -9.48 1.60
N GLU A 123 -0.84 -9.09 0.76
CA GLU A 123 -0.77 -7.75 0.15
C GLU A 123 -2.03 -7.41 -0.68
N ASP A 124 -2.57 -8.39 -1.39
CA ASP A 124 -3.73 -8.23 -2.28
C ASP A 124 -5.05 -8.02 -1.51
N MET A 125 -5.07 -8.34 -0.21
CA MET A 125 -6.21 -8.02 0.66
C MET A 125 -6.48 -6.51 0.69
N ALA A 126 -5.44 -5.70 0.56
CA ALA A 126 -5.56 -4.24 0.46
C ALA A 126 -5.50 -3.73 -0.99
N SER A 127 -5.55 -4.60 -2.01
CA SER A 127 -5.49 -4.17 -3.42
C SER A 127 -6.47 -3.02 -3.73
N LEU A 128 -5.97 -2.03 -4.46
CA LEU A 128 -6.77 -0.93 -4.99
C LEU A 128 -7.41 -1.27 -6.35
N ASP A 129 -7.10 -2.45 -6.88
CA ASP A 129 -7.69 -3.01 -8.10
C ASP A 129 -8.98 -3.77 -7.77
N ASP A 130 -9.80 -4.01 -8.79
CA ASP A 130 -11.04 -4.79 -8.71
C ASP A 130 -12.04 -4.31 -7.63
N LEU A 131 -12.13 -2.98 -7.47
CA LEU A 131 -13.08 -2.34 -6.57
C LEU A 131 -14.34 -1.92 -7.34
N TYR A 132 -15.49 -2.16 -6.73
CA TYR A 132 -16.77 -1.86 -7.34
C TYR A 132 -17.71 -1.13 -6.39
N LEU A 133 -18.37 -0.08 -6.89
CA LEU A 133 -19.51 0.53 -6.22
C LEU A 133 -20.77 -0.23 -6.62
N ARG A 134 -21.50 -0.74 -5.64
CA ARG A 134 -22.83 -1.32 -5.88
C ARG A 134 -23.85 -0.19 -5.99
N ARG A 135 -24.38 0.04 -7.19
CA ARG A 135 -25.47 0.99 -7.41
C ARG A 135 -26.82 0.32 -7.15
N THR A 136 -27.73 1.08 -6.56
CA THR A 136 -29.14 0.70 -6.40
C THR A 136 -30.03 1.81 -6.94
N SER A 137 -31.28 1.48 -7.30
CA SER A 137 -32.27 2.45 -7.76
C SER A 137 -32.52 3.62 -6.78
N LEU A 138 -32.14 3.47 -5.51
CA LEU A 138 -32.29 4.49 -4.47
C LEU A 138 -31.13 5.50 -4.44
N ASN A 139 -29.96 5.11 -4.96
CA ASN A 139 -28.71 5.89 -4.87
C ASN A 139 -28.12 6.21 -6.24
N SER A 140 -28.94 6.23 -7.30
CA SER A 140 -28.51 6.45 -8.69
C SER A 140 -28.54 7.92 -9.13
N THR A 141 -28.98 8.85 -8.29
CA THR A 141 -29.18 10.24 -8.72
C THR A 141 -27.89 11.08 -8.75
N GLY A 142 -27.45 11.40 -9.97
CA GLY A 142 -27.00 12.73 -10.39
C GLY A 142 -25.52 13.09 -10.23
N GLU A 143 -24.93 12.93 -9.04
CA GLU A 143 -23.54 13.34 -8.82
C GLU A 143 -22.57 12.15 -8.98
N PRO A 144 -21.43 12.34 -9.69
CA PRO A 144 -20.41 11.31 -9.80
C PRO A 144 -19.89 10.97 -8.40
N TRP A 145 -20.04 9.71 -8.01
CA TRP A 145 -19.59 9.24 -6.70
C TRP A 145 -18.07 9.43 -6.59
N GLN A 146 -17.64 10.05 -5.49
CA GLN A 146 -16.23 10.26 -5.19
C GLN A 146 -16.00 10.11 -3.69
N GLN A 147 -14.89 9.48 -3.31
CA GLN A 147 -14.42 9.37 -1.93
C GLN A 147 -12.93 9.72 -1.85
N TRP A 148 -12.54 10.29 -0.72
CA TRP A 148 -11.16 10.66 -0.42
C TRP A 148 -10.68 9.94 0.83
N ILE A 149 -9.49 9.34 0.77
CA ILE A 149 -8.76 8.89 1.97
C ILE A 149 -7.51 9.76 2.11
N TYR A 150 -7.43 10.49 3.21
CA TYR A 150 -6.19 11.15 3.61
C TYR A 150 -5.28 10.21 4.38
N LEU A 151 -4.04 10.09 3.92
CA LEU A 151 -2.98 9.32 4.55
C LEU A 151 -2.13 10.25 5.40
N SER A 152 -2.34 10.24 6.73
CA SER A 152 -1.53 11.05 7.65
C SER A 152 -0.16 10.40 7.87
N ALA A 153 0.88 11.22 7.85
CA ALA A 153 2.24 10.81 8.22
C ALA A 153 2.41 10.70 9.75
N GLN A 154 1.49 11.26 10.54
CA GLN A 154 1.59 11.24 11.99
C GLN A 154 1.25 9.85 12.55
N MET A 155 1.93 9.51 13.65
CA MET A 155 1.54 8.38 14.50
C MET A 155 0.24 8.73 15.22
N GLU A 156 -0.79 7.90 15.01
CA GLU A 156 -2.06 7.83 15.74
C GLU A 156 -2.31 9.06 16.60
N PRO A 157 -2.91 10.13 16.05
CA PRO A 157 -2.88 11.42 16.72
C PRO A 157 -3.58 11.43 18.10
N TRP A 158 -4.41 10.43 18.40
CA TRP A 158 -5.01 10.20 19.73
C TRP A 158 -4.08 9.49 20.74
N ARG A 159 -3.04 8.77 20.30
CA ARG A 159 -2.04 8.12 21.19
C ARG A 159 -0.95 9.10 21.66
N GLN A 160 -1.00 10.37 21.28
CA GLN A 160 -0.02 11.36 21.70
C GLN A 160 -0.30 11.82 23.15
N PRO A 161 0.72 11.87 24.04
CA PRO A 161 0.56 12.20 25.46
C PRO A 161 -0.01 13.61 25.76
N PHE A 162 -0.18 14.46 24.74
CA PHE A 162 -0.76 15.80 24.79
C PHE A 162 -1.67 16.10 23.57
N GLY A 163 -2.53 15.17 23.13
CA GLY A 163 -3.33 15.35 21.90
C GLY A 163 -4.27 16.57 21.91
N PRO A 164 -4.76 17.09 20.76
CA PRO A 164 -4.23 17.00 19.39
C PRO A 164 -3.48 18.31 19.07
N VAL A 165 -2.16 18.33 19.25
CA VAL A 165 -1.36 19.30 18.50
C VAL A 165 -1.07 18.63 17.17
N LEU A 166 -1.90 18.89 16.16
CA LEU A 166 -1.56 18.58 14.78
C LEU A 166 -0.29 19.38 14.43
N ARG A 167 0.88 18.81 14.70
CA ARG A 167 2.17 19.48 14.45
C ARG A 167 2.52 19.44 12.97
N ASP A 168 2.02 18.45 12.25
CA ASP A 168 2.26 18.32 10.83
C ASP A 168 1.48 19.38 10.02
N PRO A 169 2.16 20.15 9.15
CA PRO A 169 1.51 21.18 8.34
C PRO A 169 0.46 20.66 7.35
N TRP A 170 0.59 19.43 6.86
CA TRP A 170 -0.41 18.82 5.96
C TRP A 170 -1.67 18.43 6.71
N ASP A 171 -1.52 17.90 7.91
CA ASP A 171 -2.65 17.59 8.78
C ASP A 171 -3.43 18.86 9.19
N GLN A 172 -2.72 19.96 9.49
CA GLN A 172 -3.36 21.25 9.73
C GLN A 172 -4.06 21.81 8.49
N ALA A 173 -3.44 21.63 7.32
CA ALA A 173 -4.03 22.05 6.05
C ALA A 173 -5.28 21.24 5.72
N LEU A 174 -5.28 19.94 5.97
CA LEU A 174 -6.46 19.08 5.82
C LEU A 174 -7.61 19.59 6.69
N LEU A 175 -7.37 19.85 7.98
CA LEU A 175 -8.41 20.41 8.85
C LEU A 175 -9.02 21.69 8.26
N LYS A 176 -8.18 22.63 7.81
CA LYS A 176 -8.65 23.87 7.19
C LYS A 176 -9.46 23.60 5.93
N VAL A 177 -9.07 22.61 5.12
CA VAL A 177 -9.85 22.19 3.95
C VAL A 177 -11.20 21.61 4.36
N LEU A 178 -11.25 20.72 5.35
CA LEU A 178 -12.51 20.13 5.83
C LEU A 178 -13.45 21.21 6.40
N GLU A 179 -12.94 22.14 7.21
CA GLU A 179 -13.70 23.28 7.71
C GLU A 179 -14.16 24.23 6.61
N TYR A 180 -13.33 24.42 5.57
CA TYR A 180 -13.70 25.20 4.40
C TYR A 180 -14.86 24.53 3.65
N ARG A 181 -14.76 23.23 3.39
CA ARG A 181 -15.79 22.46 2.67
C ARG A 181 -17.12 22.48 3.39
N ASP A 182 -17.15 22.27 4.70
CA ASP A 182 -18.39 22.33 5.48
C ASP A 182 -19.15 23.65 5.34
N LYS A 183 -18.42 24.75 5.10
CA LYS A 183 -18.99 26.10 4.96
C LYS A 183 -19.36 26.45 3.51
N HIS A 184 -18.74 25.81 2.52
CA HIS A 184 -18.79 26.27 1.12
C HIS A 184 -19.19 25.18 0.11
N GLU A 185 -19.29 23.91 0.50
CA GLU A 185 -19.60 22.79 -0.40
C GLU A 185 -20.76 21.95 0.15
N ASN A 186 -21.66 21.50 -0.75
CA ASN A 186 -22.87 20.76 -0.38
C ASN A 186 -22.58 19.43 0.34
N LEU A 187 -21.53 18.72 -0.07
CA LEU A 187 -21.12 17.45 0.56
C LEU A 187 -20.32 17.66 1.85
N GLY A 188 -19.85 18.88 2.13
CA GLY A 188 -18.96 19.16 3.26
C GLY A 188 -17.80 18.18 3.34
N ARG A 189 -17.60 17.60 4.52
CA ARG A 189 -16.60 16.56 4.80
C ARG A 189 -17.09 15.10 4.67
N SER A 190 -18.31 14.85 4.17
CA SER A 190 -18.93 13.50 4.23
C SER A 190 -18.27 12.45 3.35
N ASN A 191 -17.50 12.88 2.34
CA ASN A 191 -16.77 12.03 1.41
C ASN A 191 -15.29 11.83 1.80
N PHE A 192 -14.91 12.19 3.03
CA PHE A 192 -13.54 12.05 3.52
C PHE A 192 -13.41 10.97 4.60
N HIS A 193 -12.33 10.22 4.47
CA HIS A 193 -11.83 9.27 5.45
C HIS A 193 -10.35 9.54 5.71
N TYR A 194 -9.79 8.96 6.76
CA TYR A 194 -8.35 9.01 6.96
C TYR A 194 -7.76 7.70 7.48
N VAL A 195 -6.47 7.49 7.17
CA VAL A 195 -5.63 6.42 7.68
C VAL A 195 -4.36 7.05 8.28
N SER A 196 -3.93 6.57 9.44
CA SER A 196 -2.63 6.90 10.03
C SER A 196 -1.59 5.94 9.49
N CYS A 197 -0.62 6.41 8.70
CA CYS A 197 0.33 5.52 8.01
C CYS A 197 1.50 5.03 8.86
N HIS A 198 1.67 5.52 10.08
CA HIS A 198 2.70 4.99 10.98
C HIS A 198 2.43 3.51 11.28
N LYS A 199 3.27 2.60 10.76
CA LYS A 199 3.11 1.15 10.89
C LYS A 199 1.74 0.63 10.44
N SER A 200 1.20 1.21 9.36
CA SER A 200 -0.05 0.76 8.77
C SER A 200 0.19 -0.26 7.67
N PHE A 201 -0.48 -1.41 7.77
CA PHE A 201 -0.56 -2.39 6.70
C PHE A 201 -1.11 -1.78 5.41
N LEU A 202 -2.18 -0.97 5.49
CA LEU A 202 -2.82 -0.37 4.31
C LEU A 202 -1.85 0.50 3.51
N CYS A 203 -1.18 1.46 4.17
CA CYS A 203 -0.23 2.33 3.47
C CYS A 203 0.97 1.57 2.90
N GLY A 204 1.41 0.52 3.60
CA GLY A 204 2.47 -0.37 3.13
C GLY A 204 2.05 -1.17 1.89
N SER A 205 0.85 -1.76 1.90
CA SER A 205 0.31 -2.56 0.78
C SER A 205 -0.01 -1.71 -0.44
N TRP A 206 -0.55 -0.51 -0.24
CA TRP A 206 -0.75 0.46 -1.33
C TRP A 206 0.56 1.03 -1.88
N ARG A 207 1.69 0.82 -1.17
CA ARG A 207 3.01 1.35 -1.51
C ARG A 207 3.05 2.88 -1.54
N VAL A 208 2.28 3.54 -0.68
CA VAL A 208 2.14 5.01 -0.69
C VAL A 208 2.93 5.65 0.45
N THR A 209 3.66 6.71 0.14
CA THR A 209 4.36 7.56 1.11
C THR A 209 3.43 8.65 1.61
N ALA A 210 3.11 8.60 2.91
CA ALA A 210 2.39 9.69 3.57
C ALA A 210 3.30 10.93 3.74
N PRO A 211 2.75 12.15 3.69
CA PRO A 211 1.33 12.47 3.57
C PRO A 211 0.82 12.29 2.13
N ALA A 212 -0.38 11.75 1.96
CA ALA A 212 -0.96 11.51 0.64
C ALA A 212 -2.48 11.56 0.64
N LEU A 213 -3.08 11.67 -0.55
CA LEU A 213 -4.52 11.55 -0.77
C LEU A 213 -4.79 10.42 -1.76
N LEU A 214 -5.72 9.53 -1.43
CA LEU A 214 -6.29 8.57 -2.37
C LEU A 214 -7.65 9.09 -2.79
N HIS A 215 -7.87 9.18 -4.10
CA HIS A 215 -9.15 9.54 -4.70
C HIS A 215 -9.79 8.32 -5.31
N PHE A 216 -11.00 7.99 -4.88
CA PHE A 216 -11.82 6.93 -5.45
C PHE A 216 -12.92 7.60 -6.25
N SER A 217 -13.09 7.18 -7.50
CA SER A 217 -14.07 7.76 -8.41
C SER A 217 -14.56 6.70 -9.39
N ILE A 218 -15.77 6.89 -9.91
CA ILE A 218 -16.29 6.05 -10.99
C ILE A 218 -16.01 6.73 -12.32
N ASN A 219 -15.57 5.94 -13.29
CA ASN A 219 -15.36 6.44 -14.64
C ASN A 219 -16.71 6.74 -15.31
N ALA A 220 -16.99 8.02 -15.59
CA ALA A 220 -18.28 8.47 -16.09
C ALA A 220 -18.66 7.87 -17.46
N THR A 221 -17.67 7.44 -18.25
CA THR A 221 -17.90 6.76 -19.54
C THR A 221 -18.34 5.31 -19.36
N GLU A 222 -17.72 4.56 -18.45
CA GLU A 222 -18.08 3.16 -18.18
C GLU A 222 -19.42 3.07 -17.44
N ALA A 223 -19.70 4.01 -16.53
CA ALA A 223 -20.97 4.08 -15.81
C ALA A 223 -22.20 4.17 -16.73
N LYS A 224 -22.11 4.91 -17.84
CA LYS A 224 -23.20 5.05 -18.81
C LYS A 224 -23.55 3.75 -19.52
N GLU A 225 -22.55 2.93 -19.85
CA GLU A 225 -22.77 1.63 -20.49
C GLU A 225 -23.52 0.66 -19.56
N PHE A 226 -23.23 0.69 -18.25
CA PHE A 226 -23.93 -0.14 -17.27
C PHE A 226 -25.35 0.35 -16.96
N GLU A 227 -25.58 1.67 -16.94
CA GLU A 227 -26.90 2.25 -16.73
C GLU A 227 -27.87 1.91 -17.89
N GLU A 228 -27.40 1.98 -19.13
CA GLU A 228 -28.17 1.64 -20.34
C GLU A 228 -28.58 0.15 -20.40
N ALA A 229 -27.86 -0.74 -19.70
CA ALA A 229 -28.15 -2.17 -19.68
C ALA A 229 -29.34 -2.57 -18.78
N GLY A 230 -29.90 -1.65 -17.97
CA GLY A 230 -31.18 -1.82 -17.26
C GLY A 230 -31.23 -2.91 -16.16
N ASN A 231 -30.14 -3.60 -15.87
CA ASN A 231 -30.09 -4.70 -14.89
C ASN A 231 -29.62 -4.21 -13.52
N TRP A 232 -30.57 -4.00 -12.61
CA TRP A 232 -30.29 -3.64 -11.22
C TRP A 232 -30.24 -4.87 -10.30
N PRO A 233 -29.37 -4.91 -9.26
CA PRO A 233 -28.26 -4.00 -9.01
C PRO A 233 -27.07 -4.29 -9.93
N TYR A 234 -26.37 -3.24 -10.36
CA TYR A 234 -25.11 -3.37 -11.08
C TYR A 234 -23.94 -2.83 -10.25
N HIS A 235 -22.73 -3.20 -10.68
CA HIS A 235 -21.47 -2.88 -10.02
C HIS A 235 -20.66 -1.99 -10.95
N GLU A 236 -20.37 -0.76 -10.52
CA GLU A 236 -19.56 0.20 -11.28
C GLU A 236 -18.10 0.04 -10.89
N PRO A 237 -17.17 -0.14 -11.84
CA PRO A 237 -15.74 -0.18 -11.53
C PRO A 237 -15.30 1.17 -10.94
N VAL A 238 -14.43 1.08 -9.95
CA VAL A 238 -13.89 2.23 -9.24
C VAL A 238 -12.43 2.41 -9.62
N SER A 239 -12.11 3.59 -10.12
CA SER A 239 -10.75 4.02 -10.37
C SER A 239 -10.19 4.71 -9.13
N VAL A 240 -8.97 4.33 -8.76
CA VAL A 240 -8.24 4.96 -7.66
C VAL A 240 -7.11 5.82 -8.22
N ARG A 241 -6.87 7.00 -7.65
CA ARG A 241 -5.70 7.83 -7.94
C ARG A 241 -4.95 8.15 -6.66
N VAL A 242 -3.62 8.18 -6.72
CA VAL A 242 -2.76 8.43 -5.56
C VAL A 242 -2.03 9.76 -5.73
N PHE A 243 -2.13 10.64 -4.74
CA PHE A 243 -1.45 11.92 -4.70
C PHE A 243 -0.51 11.98 -3.49
N GLU A 244 0.75 11.61 -3.69
CA GLU A 244 1.79 11.76 -2.67
C GLU A 244 2.23 13.22 -2.56
N LEU A 245 2.19 13.79 -1.35
CA LEU A 245 2.41 15.20 -1.09
C LEU A 245 3.83 15.46 -0.56
N PRO A 246 4.47 16.60 -0.94
CA PRO A 246 4.00 17.60 -1.89
C PRO A 246 3.99 17.08 -3.33
N LEU A 247 2.99 17.52 -4.12
CA LEU A 247 3.00 17.27 -5.55
C LEU A 247 4.24 17.91 -6.18
N GLN A 248 5.00 17.12 -6.95
CA GLN A 248 6.21 17.59 -7.66
C GLN A 248 5.89 18.22 -9.01
N GLU A 249 4.73 17.92 -9.58
CA GLU A 249 4.28 18.44 -10.87
C GLU A 249 3.52 19.75 -10.67
N SER A 250 4.03 20.83 -11.27
CA SER A 250 3.40 22.14 -11.25
C SER A 250 2.46 22.29 -12.45
N ILE A 251 1.16 22.51 -12.23
CA ILE A 251 0.19 22.77 -13.31
C ILE A 251 0.22 24.24 -13.78
N ILE A 252 0.90 25.10 -13.03
CA ILE A 252 1.15 26.51 -13.32
C ILE A 252 2.66 26.72 -13.14
N PRO A 253 3.37 27.55 -13.91
CA PRO A 253 4.78 27.84 -13.64
C PRO A 253 4.92 28.44 -12.22
N GLY A 254 5.21 27.59 -11.22
CA GLY A 254 5.24 27.95 -9.81
C GLY A 254 4.89 26.80 -8.85
N THR A 255 5.33 26.93 -7.60
CA THR A 255 4.91 26.06 -6.48
C THR A 255 3.54 26.48 -5.96
N PHE A 256 2.75 25.53 -5.46
CA PHE A 256 1.53 25.87 -4.73
C PHE A 256 1.82 26.87 -3.59
N PRO A 257 0.98 27.90 -3.41
CA PRO A 257 1.25 28.97 -2.45
C PRO A 257 1.14 28.50 -0.99
N SER A 258 0.44 27.40 -0.72
CA SER A 258 0.38 26.78 0.60
C SER A 258 -0.06 25.31 0.54
N TYR A 259 0.16 24.58 1.64
CA TYR A 259 -0.37 23.23 1.86
C TYR A 259 -1.90 23.16 1.69
N PHE A 260 -2.61 24.18 2.19
CA PHE A 260 -4.07 24.29 2.07
C PHE A 260 -4.51 24.37 0.62
N GLU A 261 -3.86 25.25 -0.17
CA GLU A 261 -4.22 25.41 -1.58
C GLU A 261 -3.91 24.14 -2.39
N GLN A 262 -2.85 23.40 -2.07
CA GLN A 262 -2.58 22.13 -2.73
C GLN A 262 -3.66 21.08 -2.45
N ILE A 263 -4.01 20.83 -1.18
CA ILE A 263 -5.08 19.88 -0.83
C ILE A 263 -6.43 20.33 -1.40
N ARG A 264 -6.75 21.62 -1.28
CA ARG A 264 -8.01 22.18 -1.80
C ARG A 264 -8.10 22.03 -3.31
N SER A 265 -7.03 22.35 -4.04
CA SER A 265 -7.00 22.23 -5.49
C SER A 265 -7.28 20.80 -5.95
N LEU A 266 -6.85 19.79 -5.20
CA LEU A 266 -7.14 18.39 -5.51
C LEU A 266 -8.60 18.02 -5.23
N THR A 267 -9.12 18.48 -4.09
CA THR A 267 -10.29 17.89 -3.47
C THR A 267 -11.59 18.66 -3.68
N ALA A 268 -11.52 19.97 -3.97
CA ALA A 268 -12.71 20.82 -4.07
C ALA A 268 -13.75 20.23 -5.02
N SER A 269 -15.04 20.31 -4.65
CA SER A 269 -16.14 19.72 -5.44
C SER A 269 -16.21 20.20 -6.89
N ASN A 270 -15.70 21.40 -7.19
CA ASN A 270 -15.64 21.96 -8.54
C ASN A 270 -14.28 21.79 -9.23
N SER A 271 -13.33 21.09 -8.60
CA SER A 271 -12.02 20.87 -9.17
C SER A 271 -12.01 19.64 -10.09
N THR A 272 -11.30 19.78 -11.20
CA THR A 272 -10.91 18.66 -12.07
C THR A 272 -9.42 18.37 -11.97
N PHE A 273 -8.68 19.03 -11.07
CA PHE A 273 -7.22 18.85 -10.97
C PHE A 273 -6.83 17.40 -10.72
N TRP A 274 -7.64 16.65 -9.98
CA TRP A 274 -7.41 15.22 -9.76
C TRP A 274 -7.39 14.39 -11.06
N THR A 275 -7.97 14.87 -12.16
CA THR A 275 -7.91 14.16 -13.46
C THR A 275 -6.54 14.26 -14.12
N THR A 276 -5.62 15.10 -13.62
CA THR A 276 -4.30 15.25 -14.22
C THR A 276 -3.36 14.09 -13.87
N ARG A 277 -3.78 13.20 -12.97
CA ARG A 277 -3.03 12.02 -12.57
C ARG A 277 -3.71 10.77 -13.07
N ASP A 278 -2.90 9.85 -13.57
CA ASP A 278 -3.37 8.56 -14.03
C ASP A 278 -3.90 7.71 -12.87
N THR A 279 -4.69 6.71 -13.23
CA THR A 279 -5.20 5.72 -12.28
C THR A 279 -4.07 4.91 -11.70
N TYR A 280 -4.20 4.53 -10.43
CA TYR A 280 -3.24 3.73 -9.69
C TYR A 280 -2.87 2.48 -10.50
N TYR A 281 -1.57 2.27 -10.63
CA TYR A 281 -1.02 1.03 -11.16
C TYR A 281 0.08 0.55 -10.21
N HIS A 282 -0.07 -0.68 -9.71
CA HIS A 282 0.78 -1.20 -8.65
C HIS A 282 2.27 -1.17 -9.02
N LEU A 283 2.61 -1.54 -10.26
CA LEU A 283 4.00 -1.58 -10.72
C LEU A 283 4.65 -0.18 -10.76
N GLU A 284 3.92 0.83 -11.20
CA GLU A 284 4.39 2.23 -11.19
C GLU A 284 4.62 2.72 -9.77
N GLN A 285 3.74 2.35 -8.84
CA GLN A 285 3.91 2.71 -7.44
C GLN A 285 5.13 2.00 -6.82
N VAL A 286 5.34 0.71 -7.11
CA VAL A 286 6.54 -0.04 -6.71
C VAL A 286 7.80 0.58 -7.27
N GLN A 287 7.80 0.97 -8.55
CA GLN A 287 8.92 1.64 -9.19
C GLN A 287 9.22 2.98 -8.52
N SER A 288 8.19 3.80 -8.24
CA SER A 288 8.34 5.10 -7.58
C SER A 288 8.96 4.95 -6.19
N GLN A 289 8.48 4.00 -5.39
CA GLN A 289 9.05 3.69 -4.07
C GLN A 289 10.47 3.13 -4.15
N ALA A 290 10.76 2.28 -5.13
CA ALA A 290 12.11 1.77 -5.37
C ALA A 290 13.07 2.92 -5.68
N LEU A 291 12.68 3.89 -6.51
CA LEU A 291 13.50 5.07 -6.81
C LEU A 291 13.77 5.92 -5.57
N LEU A 292 12.78 6.12 -4.69
CA LEU A 292 12.98 6.83 -3.42
C LEU A 292 13.97 6.11 -2.51
N MET A 293 13.82 4.79 -2.37
CA MET A 293 14.74 3.95 -1.59
C MET A 293 16.17 3.98 -2.17
N LEU A 294 16.32 3.89 -3.50
CA LEU A 294 17.61 4.01 -4.18
C LEU A 294 18.24 5.40 -3.95
N LYS A 295 17.47 6.49 -4.01
CA LYS A 295 17.94 7.84 -3.65
C LYS A 295 18.41 7.94 -2.20
N GLN A 296 17.75 7.25 -1.27
CA GLN A 296 18.20 7.17 0.13
C GLN A 296 19.52 6.40 0.26
N LEU A 297 19.69 5.31 -0.50
CA LEU A 297 20.95 4.57 -0.57
C LEU A 297 22.07 5.39 -1.18
N GLU A 298 21.79 6.20 -2.20
CA GLU A 298 22.75 7.16 -2.80
C GLU A 298 23.31 8.09 -1.71
N LYS A 299 22.42 8.65 -0.88
CA LYS A 299 22.80 9.53 0.23
C LYS A 299 23.54 8.79 1.35
N LYS A 300 23.10 7.57 1.68
CA LYS A 300 23.68 6.76 2.77
C LYS A 300 25.08 6.24 2.43
N TYR A 301 25.33 5.93 1.16
CA TYR A 301 26.59 5.37 0.67
C TYR A 301 27.23 6.26 -0.42
N PRO A 302 27.63 7.49 -0.07
CA PRO A 302 28.04 8.49 -1.07
C PRO A 302 29.35 8.16 -1.79
N ARG A 303 30.22 7.34 -1.18
CA ARG A 303 31.54 6.96 -1.72
C ARG A 303 31.53 5.68 -2.56
N SER A 304 30.44 4.90 -2.54
CA SER A 304 30.31 3.67 -3.32
C SER A 304 29.16 3.78 -4.31
N TYR A 305 27.95 3.35 -3.92
CA TYR A 305 26.77 3.40 -4.78
C TYR A 305 26.47 4.84 -5.24
N GLY A 306 26.59 5.83 -4.35
CA GLY A 306 26.36 7.23 -4.71
C GLY A 306 27.39 7.83 -5.67
N LEU A 307 28.64 7.34 -5.64
CA LEU A 307 29.65 7.74 -6.62
C LEU A 307 29.31 7.17 -8.00
N LEU A 308 28.88 5.91 -8.07
CA LEU A 308 28.47 5.25 -9.30
C LEU A 308 27.28 5.95 -9.96
N VAL A 309 26.23 6.28 -9.19
CA VAL A 309 25.05 7.00 -9.70
C VAL A 309 25.45 8.38 -10.26
N LYS A 310 26.32 9.11 -9.56
CA LYS A 310 26.81 10.41 -10.04
C LYS A 310 27.68 10.29 -11.30
N ALA A 311 28.52 9.26 -11.37
CA ALA A 311 29.35 8.99 -12.54
C ALA A 311 28.48 8.66 -13.76
N GLU A 312 27.46 7.81 -13.59
CA GLU A 312 26.51 7.47 -14.64
C GLU A 312 25.75 8.72 -15.13
N ARG A 313 25.16 9.52 -14.23
CA ARG A 313 24.44 10.75 -14.59
C ARG A 313 25.31 11.75 -15.35
N LYS A 314 26.57 11.91 -14.92
CA LYS A 314 27.52 12.79 -15.60
C LYS A 314 27.93 12.24 -16.96
N TRP A 315 28.08 10.92 -17.07
CA TRP A 315 28.44 10.25 -18.31
C TRP A 315 27.33 10.34 -19.34
N THR A 316 26.10 9.96 -18.99
CA THR A 316 24.94 10.05 -19.89
C THR A 316 24.60 11.49 -20.25
N GLY A 317 24.82 12.44 -19.33
CA GLY A 317 24.69 13.87 -19.62
C GLY A 317 25.75 14.44 -20.55
N LEU A 318 27.00 13.96 -20.48
CA LEU A 318 28.06 14.37 -21.42
C LEU A 318 27.72 14.02 -22.87
N TRP A 319 27.03 12.89 -23.06
CA TRP A 319 26.68 12.35 -24.37
C TRP A 319 25.25 12.67 -24.82
N ASP A 320 24.49 13.44 -24.01
CA ASP A 320 23.08 13.76 -24.25
C ASP A 320 22.20 12.50 -24.47
N MET A 321 22.48 11.43 -23.70
CA MET A 321 21.85 10.12 -23.87
C MET A 321 20.78 9.79 -22.81
N GLN A 322 20.48 10.74 -21.92
CA GLN A 322 19.67 10.51 -20.71
C GLN A 322 18.29 9.89 -21.02
N ASP A 323 17.66 10.30 -22.12
CA ASP A 323 16.32 9.85 -22.53
C ASP A 323 16.33 8.92 -23.76
N THR A 324 17.47 8.30 -24.07
CA THR A 324 17.57 7.40 -25.22
C THR A 324 17.09 5.98 -24.87
N MET A 325 16.43 5.32 -25.83
CA MET A 325 16.05 3.90 -25.70
C MET A 325 17.26 3.01 -25.37
N LEU A 326 18.45 3.33 -25.88
CA LEU A 326 19.67 2.58 -25.59
C LEU A 326 20.00 2.54 -24.09
N ILE A 327 19.91 3.67 -23.39
CA ILE A 327 20.16 3.75 -21.94
C ILE A 327 19.04 3.04 -21.18
N SER A 328 17.77 3.31 -21.53
CA SER A 328 16.61 2.69 -20.89
C SER A 328 16.63 1.15 -21.01
N ASP A 329 16.78 0.61 -22.23
CA ASP A 329 16.79 -0.84 -22.48
C ASP A 329 18.01 -1.50 -21.83
N SER A 330 19.18 -0.87 -21.91
CA SER A 330 20.39 -1.41 -21.27
C SER A 330 20.25 -1.48 -19.75
N TYR A 331 19.63 -0.48 -19.13
CA TYR A 331 19.30 -0.49 -17.72
C TYR A 331 18.29 -1.60 -17.39
N LEU A 332 17.17 -1.66 -18.11
CA LEU A 332 16.08 -2.61 -17.85
C LEU A 332 16.54 -4.07 -18.02
N ILE A 333 17.28 -4.37 -19.09
CA ILE A 333 17.80 -5.72 -19.35
C ILE A 333 18.76 -6.13 -18.23
N SER A 334 19.73 -5.28 -17.91
CA SER A 334 20.73 -5.59 -16.88
C SER A 334 20.11 -5.70 -15.48
N PHE A 335 19.15 -4.83 -15.17
CA PHE A 335 18.33 -4.91 -13.97
C PHE A 335 17.56 -6.22 -13.91
N ALA A 336 16.84 -6.60 -14.97
CA ALA A 336 16.01 -7.80 -14.99
C ALA A 336 16.83 -9.09 -14.83
N VAL A 337 18.01 -9.16 -15.48
CA VAL A 337 18.93 -10.31 -15.41
C VAL A 337 19.38 -10.61 -13.98
N THR A 338 19.44 -9.62 -13.09
CA THR A 338 19.84 -9.81 -11.69
C THR A 338 18.67 -9.75 -10.71
N ALA A 339 17.65 -8.93 -10.97
CA ALA A 339 16.46 -8.82 -10.14
C ALA A 339 15.63 -10.11 -10.14
N ILE A 340 15.32 -10.67 -11.31
CA ILE A 340 14.45 -11.85 -11.44
C ILE A 340 15.07 -13.06 -10.74
N PRO A 341 16.33 -13.45 -10.97
CA PRO A 341 16.94 -14.58 -10.26
C PRO A 341 17.04 -14.33 -8.75
N THR A 342 17.33 -13.09 -8.32
CA THR A 342 17.40 -12.76 -6.89
C THR A 342 16.02 -12.93 -6.22
N TYR A 343 14.97 -12.45 -6.87
CA TYR A 343 13.59 -12.59 -6.40
C TYR A 343 13.19 -14.07 -6.33
N LEU A 344 13.40 -14.83 -7.41
CA LEU A 344 13.11 -16.27 -7.46
C LEU A 344 13.89 -17.05 -6.39
N PHE A 345 15.17 -16.73 -6.18
CA PHE A 345 15.97 -17.36 -5.12
C PHE A 345 15.40 -17.07 -3.73
N LYS A 346 14.98 -15.83 -3.46
CA LYS A 346 14.35 -15.46 -2.18
C LYS A 346 13.00 -16.13 -1.98
N TYR A 347 12.20 -16.19 -3.02
CA TYR A 347 10.91 -16.87 -3.03
C TYR A 347 11.08 -18.37 -2.77
N ALA A 348 12.00 -19.03 -3.49
CA ALA A 348 12.35 -20.42 -3.27
C ALA A 348 12.89 -20.66 -1.84
N GLN A 349 13.75 -19.77 -1.32
CA GLN A 349 14.24 -19.87 0.05
C GLN A 349 13.08 -19.82 1.06
N ALA A 350 12.10 -18.95 0.86
CA ALA A 350 10.91 -18.90 1.73
C ALA A 350 10.10 -20.20 1.66
N LEU A 351 9.87 -20.74 0.47
CA LEU A 351 9.19 -22.02 0.28
C LEU A 351 9.95 -23.20 0.90
N PHE A 352 11.27 -23.27 0.71
CA PHE A 352 12.12 -24.34 1.27
C PHE A 352 12.23 -24.27 2.80
N VAL A 353 12.29 -23.06 3.37
CA VAL A 353 12.22 -22.89 4.84
C VAL A 353 10.84 -23.29 5.36
N GLY A 354 9.76 -23.02 4.62
CA GLY A 354 8.42 -23.52 4.97
C GLY A 354 8.23 -25.03 4.78
N MET A 355 8.94 -25.65 3.85
CA MET A 355 8.93 -27.11 3.61
C MET A 355 9.82 -27.91 4.55
N LYS A 356 10.83 -27.28 5.19
CA LYS A 356 11.39 -27.84 6.41
C LYS A 356 10.25 -27.83 7.42
N LYS A 357 9.60 -28.98 7.62
CA LYS A 357 8.70 -29.22 8.75
C LYS A 357 9.29 -28.48 9.94
N PRO A 358 8.55 -27.63 10.66
CA PRO A 358 9.00 -27.22 11.98
C PRO A 358 9.27 -28.53 12.71
N GLY A 359 10.56 -28.85 12.88
CA GLY A 359 10.98 -30.07 13.53
C GLY A 359 10.25 -30.06 14.86
N ASN A 360 9.47 -31.13 15.11
CA ASN A 360 8.53 -31.28 16.22
C ASN A 360 8.62 -30.06 17.12
N ALA A 361 7.74 -29.07 16.91
CA ALA A 361 7.53 -28.06 17.92
C ALA A 361 7.20 -28.88 19.16
N GLU A 362 8.23 -29.09 19.99
CA GLU A 362 8.07 -29.60 21.32
C GLU A 362 6.89 -28.83 21.86
N THR A 363 5.97 -29.57 22.45
CA THR A 363 4.88 -29.09 23.28
C THR A 363 5.42 -28.01 24.21
N GLY A 364 5.54 -26.80 23.67
CA GLY A 364 5.92 -25.60 24.38
C GLY A 364 4.69 -25.28 25.16
N GLU A 365 4.89 -25.13 26.47
CA GLU A 365 3.97 -24.50 27.41
C GLU A 365 2.92 -23.67 26.69
N LYS A 366 1.63 -23.90 27.00
CA LYS A 366 0.49 -23.08 26.56
C LYS A 366 0.90 -21.60 26.63
N SER A 367 1.40 -21.07 25.52
CA SER A 367 1.82 -19.69 25.42
C SER A 367 0.56 -18.90 25.70
N LYS A 368 0.53 -18.13 26.78
CA LYS A 368 -0.59 -17.25 27.11
C LYS A 368 -0.97 -16.48 25.84
N ASP A 369 -2.27 -16.35 25.59
CA ASP A 369 -2.78 -15.67 24.40
C ASP A 369 -2.14 -14.27 24.24
N PRO A 370 -1.79 -13.84 23.01
CA PRO A 370 -1.04 -12.59 22.82
C PRO A 370 -1.75 -11.35 23.36
N LEU A 371 -3.08 -11.32 23.36
CA LEU A 371 -3.85 -10.23 23.97
C LEU A 371 -3.70 -10.25 25.49
N ALA A 372 -3.79 -11.42 26.12
CA ALA A 372 -3.55 -11.58 27.55
C ALA A 372 -2.14 -11.11 27.94
N GLN A 373 -1.11 -11.48 27.16
CA GLN A 373 0.27 -11.01 27.39
C GLN A 373 0.40 -9.48 27.25
N GLY A 374 -0.27 -8.89 26.26
CA GLY A 374 -0.29 -7.44 26.07
C GLY A 374 -0.94 -6.70 27.26
N LEU A 375 -2.06 -7.22 27.75
CA LEU A 375 -2.78 -6.68 28.91
C LEU A 375 -1.99 -6.86 30.22
N GLU A 376 -1.28 -7.97 30.41
CA GLU A 376 -0.37 -8.18 31.54
C GLU A 376 0.77 -7.16 31.53
N LYS A 377 1.41 -6.94 30.37
CA LYS A 377 2.45 -5.93 30.21
C LYS A 377 1.93 -4.52 30.48
N PHE A 378 0.72 -4.21 30.01
CA PHE A 378 0.07 -2.93 30.28
C PHE A 378 -0.14 -2.72 31.79
N LEU A 379 -0.69 -3.70 32.51
CA LEU A 379 -0.83 -3.63 33.97
C LEU A 379 0.53 -3.54 34.68
N GLY A 380 1.55 -4.22 34.18
CA GLY A 380 2.91 -4.18 34.72
C GLY A 380 3.61 -2.84 34.50
N ALA A 381 3.29 -2.14 33.41
CA ALA A 381 3.85 -0.83 33.08
C ALA A 381 3.24 0.32 33.89
N LEU A 382 2.04 0.15 34.43
CA LEU A 382 1.40 1.12 35.32
C LEU A 382 2.00 1.04 36.73
N SER A 383 2.43 2.19 37.28
CA SER A 383 2.80 2.28 38.69
C SER A 383 1.58 2.04 39.59
N ASP A 384 1.80 1.68 40.85
CA ASP A 384 0.69 1.47 41.78
C ASP A 384 -0.09 2.76 42.05
N GLU A 385 0.60 3.91 42.00
CA GLU A 385 -0.03 5.23 42.05
C GLU A 385 -0.91 5.50 40.82
N ASP A 386 -0.47 5.10 39.62
CA ASP A 386 -1.26 5.23 38.39
C ASP A 386 -2.48 4.30 38.38
N LYS A 387 -2.33 3.07 38.89
CA LYS A 387 -3.44 2.13 39.07
C LYS A 387 -4.47 2.68 40.04
N GLU A 388 -4.04 3.29 41.14
CA GLU A 388 -4.93 3.90 42.11
C GLU A 388 -5.65 5.13 41.54
N LYS A 389 -4.91 6.04 40.87
CA LYS A 389 -5.48 7.22 40.20
C LYS A 389 -6.46 6.84 39.09
N CYS A 390 -6.12 5.84 38.28
CA CYS A 390 -6.97 5.33 37.21
C CYS A 390 -8.20 4.60 37.79
N GLY A 391 -8.01 3.82 38.86
CA GLY A 391 -9.07 3.11 39.57
C GLY A 391 -10.10 4.02 40.24
N LYS A 392 -9.71 5.23 40.66
CA LYS A 392 -10.61 6.25 41.21
C LYS A 392 -11.53 6.89 40.15
N LYS A 393 -11.21 6.79 38.86
CA LYS A 393 -12.06 7.29 37.77
C LYS A 393 -13.06 6.20 37.38
N SER A 394 -14.34 6.54 37.20
CA SER A 394 -15.39 5.58 36.80
C SER A 394 -14.98 4.72 35.59
N ARG A 395 -14.47 5.35 34.52
CA ARG A 395 -14.02 4.65 33.31
C ARG A 395 -12.73 3.85 33.52
N GLY A 396 -11.70 4.48 34.10
CA GLY A 396 -10.41 3.83 34.34
C GLY A 396 -10.52 2.64 35.28
N GLY A 397 -11.39 2.73 36.29
CA GLY A 397 -11.73 1.64 37.21
C GLY A 397 -12.45 0.48 36.52
N ASN A 398 -13.38 0.75 35.59
CA ASN A 398 -14.04 -0.31 34.81
C ASN A 398 -13.07 -1.04 33.90
N VAL A 399 -12.20 -0.32 33.18
CA VAL A 399 -11.15 -0.89 32.33
C VAL A 399 -10.20 -1.76 33.16
N LEU A 400 -9.65 -1.24 34.25
CA LEU A 400 -8.74 -1.99 35.11
C LEU A 400 -9.40 -3.23 35.74
N ARG A 401 -10.68 -3.14 36.12
CA ARG A 401 -11.42 -4.28 36.69
C ARG A 401 -11.66 -5.36 35.64
N LYS A 402 -12.06 -4.99 34.42
CA LYS A 402 -12.28 -5.94 33.32
C LYS A 402 -10.97 -6.61 32.88
N ILE A 403 -9.87 -5.85 32.77
CA ILE A 403 -8.55 -6.43 32.46
C ILE A 403 -8.19 -7.49 33.51
N LYS A 404 -8.27 -7.17 34.81
CA LYS A 404 -7.95 -8.13 35.88
C LYS A 404 -8.85 -9.36 35.84
N ALA A 405 -10.17 -9.16 35.70
CA ALA A 405 -11.15 -10.25 35.68
C ALA A 405 -11.00 -11.17 34.46
N ASP A 406 -10.67 -10.63 33.29
CA ASP A 406 -10.48 -11.44 32.08
C ASP A 406 -9.11 -12.13 32.07
N LEU A 407 -8.06 -11.53 32.66
CA LEU A 407 -6.76 -12.19 32.85
C LEU A 407 -6.83 -13.40 33.79
N GLU A 408 -7.80 -13.42 34.71
CA GLU A 408 -8.08 -14.58 35.58
C GLU A 408 -8.77 -15.74 34.84
N LYS A 409 -9.25 -15.54 33.60
CA LYS A 409 -9.86 -16.59 32.78
C LYS A 409 -8.79 -17.43 32.08
N ASP A 410 -8.90 -18.75 32.18
CA ASP A 410 -7.97 -19.72 31.56
C ASP A 410 -8.11 -19.87 30.03
N LYS A 411 -9.17 -19.31 29.42
CA LYS A 411 -9.49 -19.51 28.01
C LYS A 411 -9.50 -18.20 27.24
N TRP A 412 -8.43 -17.99 26.50
CA TRP A 412 -8.27 -16.92 25.52
C TRP A 412 -8.12 -17.54 24.12
N ASN A 413 -8.74 -16.93 23.11
CA ASN A 413 -8.76 -17.44 21.73
C ASN A 413 -8.58 -16.33 20.68
N THR A 414 -7.88 -15.26 21.02
CA THR A 414 -7.69 -14.08 20.15
C THR A 414 -6.99 -14.46 18.85
N ALA A 415 -5.97 -15.32 18.92
CA ALA A 415 -5.26 -15.77 17.72
C ALA A 415 -6.18 -16.53 16.75
N GLU A 416 -7.05 -17.40 17.26
CA GLU A 416 -8.03 -18.14 16.44
C GLU A 416 -9.09 -17.19 15.83
N GLN A 417 -9.52 -16.18 16.58
CA GLN A 417 -10.42 -15.15 16.07
C GLN A 417 -9.76 -14.34 14.94
N ILE A 418 -8.52 -13.89 15.12
CA ILE A 418 -7.77 -13.15 14.10
C ILE A 418 -7.61 -14.00 12.83
N ILE A 419 -7.25 -15.28 12.96
CA ILE A 419 -7.14 -16.19 11.80
C ILE A 419 -8.49 -16.34 11.08
N ARG A 420 -9.60 -16.44 11.83
CA ARG A 420 -10.93 -16.53 11.23
C ARG A 420 -11.32 -15.25 10.50
N ASP A 421 -11.07 -14.10 11.11
CA ASP A 421 -11.35 -12.78 10.54
C ASP A 421 -10.52 -12.56 9.25
N LEU A 422 -9.24 -12.96 9.27
CA LEU A 422 -8.35 -12.96 8.11
C LEU A 422 -8.84 -13.86 6.99
N ASN A 423 -9.18 -15.13 7.29
CA ASN A 423 -9.69 -16.05 6.28
C ASN A 423 -10.96 -15.48 5.64
N GLY A 424 -11.88 -14.94 6.44
CA GLY A 424 -13.07 -14.27 5.93
C GLY A 424 -12.75 -13.11 4.99
N ALA A 425 -11.80 -12.25 5.35
CA ALA A 425 -11.36 -11.12 4.52
C ALA A 425 -10.65 -11.54 3.23
N LEU A 426 -9.97 -12.69 3.22
CA LEU A 426 -9.32 -13.27 2.04
C LEU A 426 -10.30 -14.03 1.11
N GLY A 427 -11.58 -14.11 1.47
CA GLY A 427 -12.55 -14.94 0.75
C GLY A 427 -12.27 -16.44 0.94
N LEU A 428 -11.67 -16.84 2.06
CA LEU A 428 -11.33 -18.20 2.42
C LEU A 428 -12.23 -18.73 3.54
N ASP A 429 -12.58 -20.01 3.49
CA ASP A 429 -13.32 -20.68 4.55
C ASP A 429 -12.41 -20.97 5.75
N LYS A 430 -13.00 -21.56 6.80
CA LYS A 430 -12.27 -21.97 8.01
C LYS A 430 -11.13 -22.96 7.75
N ASP A 431 -11.16 -23.68 6.62
CA ASP A 431 -10.17 -24.66 6.20
C ASP A 431 -9.16 -24.08 5.18
N GLY A 432 -9.21 -22.77 4.92
CA GLY A 432 -8.32 -22.06 4.00
C GLY A 432 -8.61 -22.32 2.51
N LYS A 433 -9.79 -22.84 2.18
CA LYS A 433 -10.25 -23.03 0.80
C LYS A 433 -11.04 -21.82 0.36
N VAL A 434 -11.04 -21.51 -0.94
CA VAL A 434 -11.88 -20.44 -1.49
C VAL A 434 -13.33 -20.67 -1.07
N GLN A 435 -13.96 -19.66 -0.46
CA GLN A 435 -15.38 -19.68 -0.14
C GLN A 435 -16.14 -19.82 -1.45
N GLY A 436 -16.61 -21.02 -1.74
CA GLY A 436 -17.22 -21.37 -3.01
C GLY A 436 -18.73 -21.52 -2.90
N ARG A 437 -19.42 -20.76 -3.76
CA ARG A 437 -20.77 -20.98 -4.34
C ARG A 437 -21.91 -21.37 -3.41
#